data_AF-A0A2M7BWJ2-F1
#
_entry.id   AF-A0A2M7BWJ2-F1
#
_cell.length_a   1.000
_cell.length_b   1.000
_cell.length_c   1.000
_cell.angle_alpha   90.00
_cell.angle_beta   90.00
_cell.angle_gamma   90.00
#
_symmetry.space_group_name_H-M   'P 1'
#
loop_
_entity.id
_entity.type
_entity.pdbx_description
1 polymer ?
#
loop_
_entity_poly.entity_id
_entity_poly.type
_entity_poly.pdbx_seq_one_letter_code
_entity_poly.pdbx_strand_id
1 'polypeptide(L)'
;PLLILACVITTNVEGKNIYAFYDLGAAVLSLIIQAQSLGYYSRQMALFDKQKAKGFFKLEKNFEPYIIIAMGRIGDYKNVSKQVIDRELDPRPRKTDLVKELY
;
A
#
# COMPACT_ATOMS: atom_id res chain seq x y z
N PRO A 1 -5.60 14.91 -4.01
CA PRO A 1 -4.86 13.68 -3.64
C PRO A 1 -5.16 13.36 -2.17
N LEU A 2 -5.20 12.09 -1.79
CA LEU A 2 -5.51 11.66 -0.43
C LEU A 2 -4.53 10.59 0.04
N LEU A 3 -4.36 10.49 1.37
CA LEU A 3 -3.59 9.44 2.02
C LEU A 3 -4.55 8.52 2.77
N ILE A 4 -4.44 7.23 2.51
CA ILE A 4 -5.19 6.17 3.19
C ILE A 4 -4.24 5.43 4.11
N LEU A 5 -4.63 5.27 5.37
CA LEU A 5 -3.90 4.42 6.32
C LEU A 5 -4.58 3.04 6.35
N ALA A 6 -3.87 2.03 5.85
CA ALA A 6 -4.27 0.64 5.96
C ALA A 6 -3.80 0.08 7.30
N CYS A 7 -4.74 -0.33 8.15
CA CYS A 7 -4.51 -0.90 9.46
C CYS A 7 -4.89 -2.38 9.48
N VAL A 8 -4.15 -3.16 10.28
CA VAL A 8 -4.45 -4.56 10.54
C VAL A 8 -4.97 -4.72 11.97
N ILE A 9 -5.93 -5.64 12.15
CA ILE A 9 -6.43 -6.05 13.46
C ILE A 9 -5.95 -7.48 13.72
N THR A 10 -4.90 -7.63 14.51
CA THR A 10 -4.25 -8.94 14.77
C THR A 10 -4.89 -9.72 15.91
N THR A 11 -5.77 -9.09 16.69
CA THR A 11 -6.52 -9.72 17.78
C THR A 11 -7.95 -9.18 17.77
N ASN A 12 -8.91 -10.08 17.70
CA ASN A 12 -10.34 -9.79 17.73
C ASN A 12 -11.00 -10.50 18.94
N VAL A 13 -12.33 -10.47 19.01
CA VAL A 13 -13.10 -11.10 20.10
C VAL A 13 -12.92 -12.63 20.19
N GLU A 14 -12.48 -13.26 19.10
CA GLU A 14 -12.25 -14.71 18.99
C GLU A 14 -10.79 -15.10 19.29
N GLY A 15 -9.92 -14.11 19.53
CA GLY A 15 -8.51 -14.29 19.82
C GLY A 15 -7.59 -13.78 18.71
N LYS A 16 -6.48 -14.47 18.48
CA LYS A 16 -5.46 -14.04 17.52
C LYS A 16 -5.93 -14.31 16.08
N ASN A 17 -6.05 -13.25 15.28
CA ASN A 17 -6.32 -13.38 13.84
C ASN A 17 -5.01 -13.65 13.09
N ILE A 18 -4.79 -14.91 12.70
CA ILE A 18 -3.60 -15.34 11.97
C ILE A 18 -3.61 -14.93 10.48
N TYR A 19 -4.78 -14.60 9.93
CA TYR A 19 -4.96 -14.21 8.53
C TYR A 19 -4.97 -12.69 8.31
N ALA A 20 -4.90 -11.91 9.38
CA ALA A 20 -5.13 -10.47 9.35
C ALA A 20 -4.30 -9.71 8.29
N PHE A 21 -3.04 -10.10 8.09
CA PHE A 21 -2.17 -9.48 7.08
C PHE A 21 -2.52 -9.89 5.66
N TYR A 22 -2.93 -11.14 5.47
CA TYR A 22 -3.40 -11.63 4.17
C TYR A 22 -4.67 -10.91 3.75
N ASP A 23 -5.63 -10.81 4.67
CA ASP A 23 -6.91 -10.12 4.45
C ASP A 23 -6.70 -8.64 4.14
N LEU A 24 -5.80 -7.98 4.88
CA LEU A 24 -5.45 -6.58 4.60
C LEU A 24 -4.84 -6.44 3.19
N GLY A 25 -3.94 -7.35 2.80
CA GLY A 25 -3.35 -7.36 1.46
C GLY A 25 -4.42 -7.51 0.36
N ALA A 26 -5.36 -8.42 0.54
CA ALA A 26 -6.48 -8.62 -0.37
C ALA A 26 -7.38 -7.38 -0.46
N ALA A 27 -7.75 -6.78 0.68
CA ALA A 27 -8.56 -5.57 0.72
C ALA A 27 -7.87 -4.38 0.02
N VAL A 28 -6.56 -4.20 0.26
CA VAL A 28 -5.76 -3.16 -0.39
C VAL A 28 -5.67 -3.40 -1.90
N LEU A 29 -5.51 -4.66 -2.35
CA LEU A 29 -5.49 -4.99 -3.77
C LEU A 29 -6.82 -4.62 -4.45
N SER A 30 -7.96 -5.01 -3.87
CA SER A 30 -9.29 -4.66 -4.38
C SER A 30 -9.49 -3.15 -4.49
N LEU A 31 -9.09 -2.40 -3.46
CA LEU A 31 -9.14 -0.94 -3.45
C LEU A 31 -8.33 -0.34 -4.62
N ILE A 32 -7.13 -0.86 -4.87
CA ILE A 32 -6.23 -0.33 -5.90
C ILE A 32 -6.74 -0.63 -7.31
N ILE A 33 -7.25 -1.84 -7.55
CA ILE A 33 -7.86 -2.21 -8.83
C ILE A 33 -9.04 -1.28 -9.13
N GLN A 34 -9.90 -1.04 -8.13
CA GLN A 34 -11.03 -0.14 -8.30
C GLN A 34 -10.60 1.32 -8.48
N ALA A 35 -9.58 1.78 -7.77
CA ALA A 35 -9.04 3.13 -7.98
C ALA A 35 -8.54 3.29 -9.42
N GLN A 36 -7.82 2.29 -9.95
CA GLN A 36 -7.31 2.30 -11.31
C GLN A 36 -8.43 2.29 -12.36
N SER A 37 -9.50 1.52 -12.15
CA SER A 37 -10.65 1.52 -13.07
C SER A 37 -11.35 2.89 -13.15
N LEU A 38 -11.27 3.68 -12.07
CA LEU A 38 -11.79 5.04 -11.98
C LEU A 38 -10.79 6.13 -12.42
N GLY A 39 -9.61 5.74 -12.95
CA GLY A 39 -8.58 6.66 -13.41
C GLY A 39 -7.73 7.27 -12.28
N TYR A 40 -7.70 6.64 -11.11
CA TYR A 40 -6.83 7.00 -10.00
C TYR A 40 -5.63 6.05 -9.93
N TYR A 41 -4.51 6.59 -9.46
CA TYR A 41 -3.24 5.91 -9.30
C TYR A 41 -2.89 5.87 -7.82
N SER A 42 -2.26 4.77 -7.41
CA SER A 42 -1.90 4.52 -6.02
C SER A 42 -0.41 4.28 -5.85
N ARG A 43 0.18 4.82 -4.78
CA ARG A 43 1.53 4.50 -4.32
C ARG A 43 1.47 4.00 -2.88
N GLN A 44 1.78 2.73 -2.69
CA GLN A 44 1.83 2.07 -1.39
C GLN A 44 3.21 2.26 -0.74
N MET A 45 3.25 2.63 0.53
CA MET A 45 4.45 3.01 1.28
C MET A 45 4.41 2.39 2.68
N ALA A 46 5.42 1.57 3.00
CA ALA A 46 5.52 0.89 4.29
C ALA A 46 6.36 1.66 5.33
N LEU A 47 7.29 2.49 4.86
CA LEU A 47 8.21 3.22 5.74
C LEU A 47 7.59 4.54 6.17
N PHE A 48 7.03 4.57 7.38
CA PHE A 48 6.50 5.75 8.05
C PHE A 48 6.53 5.55 9.57
N ASP A 49 6.36 6.64 10.32
CA ASP A 49 6.28 6.59 11.79
C ASP A 49 4.90 6.08 12.24
N LYS A 50 4.85 4.79 12.63
CA LYS A 50 3.64 4.12 13.09
C LYS A 50 3.14 4.67 14.43
N GLN A 51 4.03 5.08 15.33
CA GLN A 51 3.62 5.62 16.64
C GLN A 51 2.95 6.98 16.47
N LYS A 52 3.54 7.83 15.62
CA LYS A 52 2.94 9.11 15.24
C LYS A 52 1.61 8.91 14.54
N ALA A 53 1.49 7.92 13.65
CA ALA A 53 0.22 7.60 12.99
C ALA A 53 -0.86 7.16 14.00
N LYS A 54 -0.54 6.28 14.95
CA LYS A 54 -1.47 5.87 16.02
C LYS A 54 -1.98 7.08 16.82
N GLY A 55 -1.08 7.96 17.23
CA GLY A 55 -1.45 9.17 17.98
C GLY A 55 -2.29 10.15 17.15
N PHE A 56 -1.89 10.39 15.89
CA PHE A 56 -2.59 11.33 15.00
C PHE A 56 -4.02 10.88 14.70
N PHE A 57 -4.21 9.61 14.35
CA PHE A 57 -5.52 9.04 14.03
C PHE A 57 -6.32 8.58 15.25
N LYS A 58 -5.76 8.72 16.47
CA LYS A 58 -6.35 8.25 17.73
C LYS A 58 -6.80 6.78 17.63
N LEU A 59 -5.93 5.93 17.08
CA LEU A 59 -6.25 4.53 16.84
C LEU A 59 -6.43 3.77 18.16
N GLU A 60 -7.43 2.90 18.20
CA GLU A 60 -7.59 1.95 19.30
C GLU A 60 -6.43 0.94 19.34
N LYS A 61 -6.20 0.34 20.50
CA LYS A 61 -5.03 -0.50 20.77
C LYS A 61 -4.90 -1.72 19.84
N ASN A 62 -6.02 -2.22 19.33
CA ASN A 62 -6.11 -3.37 18.43
C ASN A 62 -5.84 -3.03 16.95
N PHE A 63 -5.77 -1.74 16.58
CA PHE A 63 -5.40 -1.32 15.23
C PHE A 63 -3.90 -1.09 15.13
N GLU A 64 -3.25 -1.85 14.25
CA GLU A 64 -1.85 -1.68 13.92
C GLU A 64 -1.70 -1.04 12.53
N PRO A 65 -1.16 0.18 12.41
CA PRO A 65 -0.80 0.76 11.12
C PRO A 65 0.18 -0.12 10.35
N TYR A 66 -0.13 -0.40 9.09
CA TYR A 66 0.69 -1.29 8.27
C TYR A 66 1.22 -0.61 7.01
N ILE A 67 0.35 0.01 6.21
CA ILE A 67 0.72 0.63 4.92
C ILE A 67 0.02 1.98 4.78
N ILE A 68 0.74 2.98 4.26
CA ILE A 68 0.14 4.22 3.78
C ILE A 68 0.00 4.14 2.25
N ILE A 69 -1.16 4.52 1.74
CA ILE A 69 -1.46 4.54 0.31
C ILE A 69 -1.72 5.98 -0.10
N ALA A 70 -0.83 6.55 -0.90
CA ALA A 70 -1.11 7.81 -1.58
C ALA A 70 -1.97 7.52 -2.81
N MET A 71 -3.11 8.21 -2.94
CA MET A 71 -4.05 8.03 -4.04
C MET A 71 -4.38 9.37 -4.69
N GLY A 72 -4.36 9.41 -6.03
CA GLY A 72 -4.64 10.62 -6.79
C GLY A 72 -4.69 10.37 -8.29
N ARG A 73 -4.93 11.43 -9.07
CA ARG A 73 -4.79 11.38 -10.53
C ARG A 73 -3.36 11.77 -10.92
N ILE A 74 -2.93 11.33 -12.09
CA ILE A 74 -1.68 11.80 -12.70
C ILE A 74 -1.76 13.34 -12.84
N GLY A 75 -0.72 14.01 -12.33
CA GLY A 75 -0.58 15.46 -12.43
C GLY A 75 0.26 15.89 -13.64
N ASP A 76 0.48 17.19 -13.76
CA ASP A 76 1.38 17.75 -14.77
C ASP A 76 2.86 17.50 -14.39
N TYR A 77 3.60 16.84 -15.26
CA TYR A 77 5.02 16.53 -15.07
C TYR A 77 5.97 17.64 -15.52
N LYS A 78 5.47 18.77 -16.07
CA LYS A 78 6.32 19.84 -16.62
C LYS A 78 7.40 20.38 -15.67
N ASN A 79 7.11 20.44 -14.37
CA ASN A 79 8.01 21.00 -13.35
C ASN A 79 8.50 19.96 -12.34
N VAL A 80 8.37 18.67 -12.65
CA VAL A 80 8.79 17.59 -11.75
C VAL A 80 10.30 17.38 -11.87
N SER A 81 10.97 17.07 -10.76
CA SER A 81 12.41 16.84 -10.76
C SER A 81 12.78 15.63 -11.62
N LYS A 82 13.94 15.68 -12.28
CA LYS A 82 14.44 14.58 -13.12
C LYS A 82 14.47 13.25 -12.36
N GLN A 83 14.86 13.26 -11.09
CA GLN A 83 14.89 12.07 -10.23
C GLN A 83 13.53 11.38 -10.10
N VAL A 84 12.42 12.15 -10.07
CA VAL A 84 11.07 11.59 -10.00
C VAL A 84 10.66 11.02 -11.35
N ILE A 85 10.99 11.70 -12.45
CA ILE A 85 10.75 11.20 -13.81
C ILE A 85 11.48 9.88 -14.04
N ASP A 86 12.78 9.83 -13.71
CA ASP A 86 13.61 8.62 -13.89
C ASP A 86 13.03 7.43 -13.10
N ARG A 87 12.56 7.64 -11.87
CA ARG A 87 11.91 6.61 -11.04
C ARG A 87 10.55 6.16 -11.57
N GLU A 88 9.83 7.05 -12.23
CA GLU A 88 8.51 6.73 -12.82
C GLU A 88 8.68 5.88 -14.08
N LEU A 89 9.70 6.18 -14.88
CA LEU A 89 10.02 5.49 -16.12
C LEU A 89 10.86 4.21 -15.94
N ASP A 90 11.41 3.98 -14.74
CA ASP A 90 12.23 2.81 -14.43
C ASP A 90 11.44 1.50 -14.69
N PRO A 91 11.91 0.64 -15.63
CA PRO A 91 11.23 -0.61 -15.94
C PRO A 91 11.09 -1.52 -14.72
N ARG A 92 9.90 -2.09 -14.51
CA ARG A 92 9.62 -3.01 -13.39
C ARG A 92 9.31 -4.43 -13.89
N PRO A 93 10.27 -5.14 -14.52
CA PRO A 93 10.04 -6.51 -14.96
C PRO A 93 9.72 -7.42 -13.77
N ARG A 94 8.83 -8.40 -13.98
CA ARG A 94 8.60 -9.47 -13.01
C ARG A 94 9.57 -10.62 -13.32
N LYS A 95 9.92 -11.42 -12.30
CA LYS A 95 10.73 -12.62 -12.50
C LYS A 95 10.04 -13.54 -13.50
N THR A 96 10.78 -13.98 -14.52
CA THR A 96 10.25 -14.86 -15.59
C THR A 96 10.69 -16.31 -15.40
N ASP A 97 11.55 -16.59 -14.42
CA ASP A 97 12.22 -17.87 -14.21
C ASP A 97 11.94 -18.48 -12.83
N LEU A 98 10.70 -18.39 -12.36
CA LEU A 98 10.28 -18.90 -11.05
C LEU A 98 10.34 -20.44 -10.93
N VAL A 99 10.43 -21.16 -12.05
CA VAL A 99 10.60 -22.62 -12.08
C VAL A 99 11.83 -22.93 -12.93
N LYS A 100 13.00 -23.07 -12.30
CA LYS A 100 14.23 -23.53 -12.96
C LYS A 100 14.70 -24.92 -12.53
N GLU A 101 14.03 -25.59 -11.58
CA GLU A 101 14.44 -26.92 -11.11
C GLU A 101 13.23 -27.78 -10.68
N LEU A 102 12.41 -28.20 -11.64
CA LEU A 102 11.47 -29.33 -11.44
C LEU A 102 11.55 -30.37 -12.57
N TYR A 103 12.68 -30.42 -13.28
CA TYR A 103 13.03 -31.50 -14.21
C TYR A 103 14.49 -31.86 -14.05
#